data_AF-A0A7X7B182-F1
#
_entry.id   AF-A0A7X7B182-F1
#
_cell.length_a   1.000
_cell.length_b   1.000
_cell.length_c   1.000
_cell.angle_alpha   90.00
_cell.angle_beta   90.00
_cell.angle_gamma   90.00
#
_symmetry.space_group_name_H-M   'P 1'
#
loop_
_entity.id
_entity.type
_entity.pdbx_description
1 polymer ?
#
loop_
_entity_poly.entity_id
_entity_poly.type
_entity_poly.pdbx_seq_one_letter_code
_entity_poly.pdbx_strand_id
1 'polypeptide(L)' 'MKPKKEMTRIVKTVDGNIEIDRTGKKSGRGTYVCENRECIEKALRVQSLSKALDTKVTIETVLQLKEDLSNK' A
#
# COMPACT_ATOMS: atom_id res chain seq x y z
N MET A 1 -12.95 9.28 9.65
CA MET A 1 -12.72 7.99 8.96
C MET A 1 -13.18 8.14 7.52
N LYS A 2 -12.39 7.70 6.53
CA LYS A 2 -12.84 7.66 5.12
C LYS A 2 -13.56 6.34 4.82
N PRO A 3 -14.54 6.32 3.90
CA PRO A 3 -15.20 5.09 3.48
C PRO A 3 -14.18 4.06 2.96
N LYS A 4 -14.30 2.81 3.41
CA LYS A 4 -13.39 1.71 3.02
C LYS A 4 -13.34 1.47 1.50
N LYS A 5 -14.41 1.83 0.79
CA LYS A 5 -14.53 1.72 -0.67
C LYS A 5 -13.63 2.71 -1.44
N GLU A 6 -13.18 3.78 -0.79
CA GLU A 6 -12.32 4.84 -1.38
C GLU A 6 -10.84 4.65 -1.04
N MET A 7 -10.49 3.50 -0.45
CA MET A 7 -9.13 3.20 -0.06
C MET A 7 -8.59 2.05 -0.89
N THR A 8 -7.37 2.22 -1.39
CA THR A 8 -6.65 1.17 -2.07
C THR A 8 -5.93 0.30 -1.03
N ARG A 9 -6.13 -1.03 -1.11
CA ARG A 9 -5.42 -1.99 -0.26
C ARG A 9 -4.03 -2.27 -0.85
N ILE A 10 -3.01 -2.24 -0.01
CA ILE A 10 -1.67 -2.72 -0.32
C ILE A 10 -1.44 -3.96 0.55
N VAL A 11 -1.01 -5.06 -0.05
CA VAL A 11 -0.85 -6.35 0.62
C VAL A 11 0.58 -6.84 0.47
N LYS A 12 1.13 -7.38 1.57
CA LYS A 12 2.26 -8.30 1.55
C LYS A 12 1.71 -9.70 1.37
N THR A 13 1.92 -10.29 0.20
CA THR A 13 1.48 -11.66 -0.10
C THR A 13 2.22 -12.67 0.75
N VAL A 14 1.74 -13.91 0.75
CA VAL A 14 2.42 -15.04 1.39
C VAL A 14 3.81 -15.30 0.82
N ASP A 15 4.03 -14.95 -0.45
CA ASP A 15 5.33 -15.06 -1.13
C ASP A 15 6.30 -13.91 -0.77
N GLY A 16 5.86 -12.97 0.06
CA GLY A 16 6.66 -11.81 0.49
C GLY A 16 6.59 -10.61 -0.45
N ASN A 17 5.84 -10.69 -1.54
CA ASN A 17 5.69 -9.60 -2.50
C ASN A 17 4.76 -8.51 -1.95
N ILE A 18 5.06 -7.25 -2.25
CA ILE A 18 4.25 -6.11 -1.87
C ILE A 18 3.58 -5.55 -3.10
N GLU A 19 2.25 -5.53 -3.12
CA GLU A 19 1.48 -5.15 -4.29
C GLU A 19 0.12 -4.54 -3.94
N ILE A 20 -0.47 -3.85 -4.91
CA ILE A 20 -1.81 -3.30 -4.80
C ILE A 20 -2.85 -4.42 -4.97
N ASP A 21 -3.76 -4.54 -4.00
CA ASP A 21 -4.89 -5.45 -4.05
C ASP A 21 -6.21 -4.69 -4.26
N ARG A 22 -6.59 -4.53 -5.52
CA ARG A 22 -7.88 -3.92 -5.90
C ARG A 22 -9.07 -4.83 -5.57
N THR A 23 -8.85 -6.13 -5.43
CA THR A 23 -9.92 -7.12 -5.20
C THR A 23 -10.27 -7.27 -3.72
N GLY A 24 -9.33 -6.95 -2.83
CA GLY A 24 -9.43 -7.21 -1.39
C GLY A 24 -9.33 -8.69 -1.01
N LYS A 25 -9.05 -9.59 -1.97
CA LYS A 25 -9.08 -11.05 -1.80
C LYS A 25 -7.69 -11.66 -1.66
N LYS A 26 -6.61 -10.90 -1.88
CA LYS A 26 -5.25 -11.44 -1.83
C LYS A 26 -4.88 -11.80 -0.39
N SER A 27 -4.40 -13.03 -0.20
CA SER A 27 -3.95 -13.53 1.10
C SER A 27 -2.69 -12.81 1.56
N GLY A 28 -2.63 -12.48 2.85
CA GLY A 28 -1.48 -11.85 3.47
C GLY A 28 -1.82 -10.60 4.27
N ARG A 29 -0.77 -9.95 4.80
CA ARG A 29 -0.92 -8.77 5.67
C ARG A 29 -1.16 -7.55 4.81
N GLY A 30 -2.30 -6.89 4.99
CA GLY A 30 -2.69 -5.73 4.20
C GLY A 30 -2.82 -4.46 5.03
N THR A 31 -2.61 -3.33 4.37
CA THR A 31 -2.93 -1.99 4.88
C THR A 31 -3.76 -1.24 3.85
N TYR A 32 -4.52 -0.24 4.29
CA TYR A 32 -5.35 0.59 3.43
C TYR A 32 -4.74 1.98 3.32
N VAL A 33 -4.60 2.46 2.09
CA VAL A 33 -4.10 3.80 1.77
C VAL A 33 -5.21 4.56 1.05
N CYS A 34 -5.46 5.79 1.46
CA CYS A 34 -6.47 6.61 0.81
C CYS A 34 -5.93 7.31 -0.43
N GLU A 35 -6.78 7.50 -1.44
CA GLU A 35 -6.38 7.90 -2.80
C GLU A 35 -6.05 9.40 -2.96
N ASN A 36 -5.97 10.18 -1.88
CA ASN A 36 -5.57 11.58 -2.00
C ASN A 36 -4.05 11.74 -1.86
N ARG A 37 -3.50 12.76 -2.54
CA ARG A 37 -2.06 13.02 -2.63
C ARG A 37 -1.39 13.08 -1.25
N GLU A 38 -1.98 13.81 -0.32
CA GLU A 38 -1.43 14.01 1.03
C GLU A 38 -1.37 12.69 1.83
N CYS A 39 -2.37 11.83 1.69
CA CYS A 39 -2.42 10.51 2.33
C CYS A 39 -1.41 9.56 1.73
N ILE A 40 -1.28 9.55 0.41
CA ILE A 40 -0.28 8.76 -0.31
C ILE A 40 1.13 9.16 0.15
N GLU A 41 1.44 10.45 0.24
CA GLU A 41 2.75 10.94 0.72
C GLU A 41 3.05 10.57 2.18
N LYS A 42 2.03 10.56 3.05
CA LYS A 42 2.17 10.19 4.46
C LYS A 42 2.24 8.68 4.67
N ALA A 43 1.41 7.91 3.96
CA ALA A 43 1.27 6.47 4.11
C ALA A 43 2.39 5.70 3.39
N LEU A 44 2.79 6.13 2.19
CA LEU A 44 3.84 5.51 1.39
C LEU A 44 5.20 6.10 1.75
N ARG A 45 5.58 5.90 3.01
CA ARG A 45 6.95 6.05 3.50
C ARG A 45 7.49 4.67 3.81
N VAL A 46 8.78 4.45 3.52
CA VAL A 46 9.44 3.16 3.75
C VAL A 46 9.19 2.65 5.16
N GLN A 47 9.40 3.49 6.17
CA GLN A 47 9.21 3.11 7.57
C GLN A 47 7.73 2.81 7.90
N SER A 48 6.80 3.62 7.40
CA SER A 48 5.35 3.45 7.66
C SER A 48 4.83 2.15 7.05
N LEU A 49 5.17 1.88 5.78
CA LEU A 49 4.78 0.65 5.10
C LEU A 49 5.46 -0.58 5.71
N SER A 50 6.73 -0.48 6.08
CA SER A 50 7.45 -1.58 6.73
C SER A 50 6.79 -1.98 8.04
N LYS A 51 6.37 -1.00 8.85
CA LYS A 51 5.63 -1.26 10.08
C LYS A 51 4.23 -1.84 9.81
N ALA A 52 3.52 -1.32 8.81
CA ALA A 52 2.16 -1.76 8.51
C ALA A 52 2.09 -3.19 7.93
N LEU A 53 3.04 -3.52 7.05
CA LEU A 53 3.14 -4.81 6.36
C LEU A 53 4.04 -5.81 7.09
N ASP A 54 4.70 -5.37 8.16
CA ASP A 54 5.58 -6.18 8.99
C ASP A 54 6.64 -6.90 8.13
N THR A 55 7.34 -6.10 7.33
CA THR A 55 8.40 -6.55 6.42
C THR A 55 9.30 -5.37 6.09
N LYS A 56 10.51 -5.64 5.58
CA LYS A 56 11.39 -4.59 5.09
C LYS A 56 10.91 -4.13 3.72
N VAL A 57 10.49 -2.86 3.62
CA VAL A 57 10.13 -2.23 2.34
C VAL A 57 11.31 -1.44 1.80
N THR A 58 11.54 -1.48 0.50
CA THR A 58 12.60 -0.68 -0.15
C THR A 58 12.04 0.63 -0.68
N ILE A 59 12.92 1.61 -0.93
CA ILE A 59 12.54 2.87 -1.56
C ILE A 59 11.93 2.62 -2.94
N GLU A 60 12.49 1.67 -3.70
CA GLU A 60 12.01 1.28 -5.02
C GLU A 60 10.56 0.80 -4.99
N THR A 61 10.20 -0.11 -4.06
CA THR A 61 8.81 -0.54 -3.87
C THR A 61 7.89 0.63 -3.57
N VAL A 62 8.33 1.58 -2.74
CA VAL A 62 7.53 2.78 -2.41
C VAL A 62 7.30 3.66 -3.63
N LEU A 63 8.33 3.85 -4.46
CA LEU A 63 8.24 4.64 -5.68
C LEU A 63 7.28 3.99 -6.68
N GLN A 64 7.40 2.68 -6.89
CA GLN A 64 6.49 1.92 -7.75
C GLN A 64 5.03 2.06 -7.29
N LEU A 65 4.77 1.87 -6.00
CA LEU A 65 3.41 2.00 -5.45
C LEU A 65 2.85 3.41 -5.60
N LYS A 66 3.69 4.46 -5.51
CA LYS A 66 3.27 5.85 -5.73
C LYS A 66 2.88 6.10 -7.18
N GLU A 67 3.66 5.57 -8.11
CA GLU A 67 3.39 5.68 -9.54
C GLU A 67 2.11 4.93 -9.92
N ASP A 68 1.95 3.69 -9.46
CA ASP A 68 0.75 2.88 -9.69
C ASP A 68 -0.53 3.51 -9.15
N LEU A 69 -0.43 4.31 -8.08
CA LEU A 69 -1.55 5.04 -7.48
C LEU A 69 -1.81 6.39 -8.14
N SER A 70 -0.80 6.99 -8.79
CA SER A 70 -0.93 8.27 -9.50
C SER A 70 -1.43 8.09 -10.93
N ASN A 71 -1.15 6.95 -11.56
CA ASN A 71 -1.56 6.60 -12.93
C ASN A 71 -2.97 5.97 -13.00
N LYS A 72 -3.86 6.37 -12.10
CA LYS A 72 -5.22 5.84 -11.98
C LYS A 72 -6.25 6.85 -12.48
#